data_AF-A0A7K3YK83-F1
#
_entry.id   AF-A0A7K3YK83-F1
#
_cell.length_a   1.000
_cell.length_b   1.000
_cell.length_c   1.000
_cell.angle_alpha   90.00
_cell.angle_beta   90.00
_cell.angle_gamma   90.00
#
_symmetry.space_group_name_H-M   'P 1'
#
loop_
_entity.id
_entity.type
_entity.pdbx_description
1 polymer ?
#
loop_
_entity_poly.entity_id
_entity_poly.type
_entity_poly.pdbx_seq_one_letter_code
_entity_poly.pdbx_strand_id
1 'polypeptide(L)' 'SYTAFPKPHGKRLRTTNMMERVNRELKRRTKVAGVFPNEESLLRLVGAILMDINEEWVTGKRYLTMERE' A
#
# COMPACT_ATOMS: atom_id res chain seq x y z
N SER A 1 -14.95 0.94 -14.40
CA SER A 1 -15.88 1.04 -13.25
C SER A 1 -15.61 -0.10 -12.28
N TYR A 2 -15.77 0.07 -10.96
CA TYR A 2 -15.59 -1.01 -9.97
C TYR A 2 -16.50 -2.22 -10.24
N THR A 3 -17.60 -1.99 -10.98
CA THR A 3 -18.55 -3.01 -11.43
C THR A 3 -17.97 -4.01 -12.44
N ALA A 4 -16.77 -3.76 -12.98
CA ALA A 4 -16.06 -4.68 -13.87
C ALA A 4 -15.30 -5.79 -13.11
N PHE A 5 -15.25 -5.71 -11.77
CA PHE A 5 -14.56 -6.70 -10.93
C PHE A 5 -15.60 -7.62 -10.23
N PRO A 6 -15.20 -8.84 -9.83
CA PRO A 6 -16.02 -9.71 -9.00
C PRO A 6 -16.67 -8.96 -7.82
N LYS A 7 -17.96 -9.25 -7.56
CA LYS A 7 -18.74 -8.62 -6.47
C LYS A 7 -17.99 -8.59 -5.11
N PRO A 8 -17.22 -9.62 -4.72
CA PRO A 8 -16.43 -9.58 -3.49
C PRO A 8 -15.44 -8.41 -3.40
N HIS A 9 -14.91 -7.91 -4.52
CA HIS A 9 -13.94 -6.81 -4.54
C HIS A 9 -14.59 -5.43 -4.47
N GLY A 10 -15.87 -5.30 -4.85
CA GLY A 10 -16.56 -4.02 -4.96
C GLY A 10 -16.50 -3.20 -3.67
N LYS A 11 -16.66 -3.84 -2.50
CA LYS A 11 -16.59 -3.16 -1.20
C LYS A 11 -15.23 -2.49 -0.95
N ARG A 12 -14.13 -3.13 -1.35
CA ARG A 12 -12.77 -2.61 -1.18
C ARG A 12 -12.45 -1.55 -2.24
N LEU A 13 -12.81 -1.83 -3.51
CA LEU A 13 -12.56 -0.94 -4.65
C LEU A 13 -13.38 0.35 -4.65
N ARG A 14 -14.54 0.38 -3.97
CA ARG A 14 -15.37 1.59 -3.82
C ARG A 14 -14.75 2.65 -2.91
N THR A 15 -13.70 2.31 -2.16
CA THR A 15 -13.13 3.18 -1.12
C THR A 15 -11.64 3.42 -1.35
N THR A 16 -11.12 4.52 -0.81
CA THR A 16 -9.69 4.88 -0.80
C THR A 16 -8.94 4.32 0.41
N ASN A 17 -9.58 3.49 1.24
CA ASN A 17 -9.05 2.98 2.51
C ASN A 17 -7.67 2.32 2.39
N MET A 18 -7.43 1.59 1.29
CA MET A 18 -6.13 0.98 1.02
C MET A 18 -5.03 2.03 0.88
N MET A 19 -5.26 2.99 0.00
CA MET A 19 -4.33 4.08 -0.31
C MET A 19 -4.09 4.95 0.92
N GLU A 20 -5.14 5.26 1.68
CA GLU A 20 -5.03 6.01 2.93
C GLU A 20 -4.20 5.27 3.99
N ARG A 21 -4.33 3.95 4.08
CA ARG A 21 -3.51 3.13 5.01
C ARG A 21 -2.04 3.17 4.61
N VAL A 22 -1.72 2.97 3.32
CA VAL A 22 -0.34 3.04 2.81
C VAL A 22 0.25 4.44 3.04
N ASN A 23 -0.49 5.49 2.69
CA ASN A 23 -0.04 6.88 2.89
C ASN A 23 0.18 7.22 4.37
N ARG A 24 -0.66 6.70 5.27
CA ARG A 24 -0.49 6.88 6.72
C ARG A 24 0.79 6.22 7.19
N GLU A 25 1.10 5.02 6.70
CA GLU A 25 2.30 4.29 7.09
C GLU A 25 3.57 4.94 6.55
N LEU A 26 3.56 5.39 5.29
CA LEU A 26 4.65 6.17 4.71
C LEU A 26 4.91 7.42 5.56
N LYS A 27 3.88 8.22 5.86
CA LYS A 27 4.00 9.41 6.71
C LYS A 27 4.54 9.09 8.10
N ARG A 28 4.10 7.97 8.71
CA ARG A 28 4.53 7.57 10.05
C ARG A 28 6.02 7.22 10.08
N ARG A 29 6.49 6.41 9.12
CA ARG A 29 7.89 5.94 9.08
C ARG A 29 8.86 7.02 8.58
N THR A 30 8.45 7.87 7.63
CA THR A 30 9.29 9.00 7.20
C THR A 30 9.39 10.10 8.25
N LYS A 31 8.37 10.27 9.12
CA LYS A 31 8.40 11.27 10.20
C LYS A 31 9.57 11.07 11.18
N VAL A 32 10.04 9.84 11.39
CA VAL A 32 11.17 9.54 12.28
C VAL A 32 12.48 10.11 11.74
N ALA A 33 12.65 10.14 10.41
CA ALA A 33 13.85 10.71 9.78
C ALA A 33 13.86 12.26 9.86
N GLY A 34 12.68 12.89 9.85
CA GLY A 34 12.53 14.35 9.93
C GLY A 34 12.93 15.09 8.65
N VAL A 35 14.19 14.98 8.25
CA VAL A 35 14.76 15.58 7.02
C VAL A 35 15.59 14.53 6.28
N PHE A 36 15.56 14.60 4.95
CA PHE A 36 16.39 13.76 4.08
C PHE A 36 17.50 14.59 3.42
N PRO A 37 18.72 14.04 3.29
CA PRO A 37 19.85 14.76 2.71
C PRO A 37 19.71 14.96 1.19
N ASN A 38 18.92 14.12 0.52
CA ASN A 38 18.57 14.23 -0.90
C ASN A 38 17.31 13.39 -1.20
N GLU A 39 16.76 13.59 -2.41
CA GLU A 39 15.59 12.85 -2.90
C GLU A 39 15.84 11.34 -2.97
N GLU A 40 17.02 10.92 -3.39
CA GLU A 40 17.35 9.50 -3.54
C GLU A 40 17.29 8.75 -2.19
N SER A 41 17.70 9.40 -1.09
CA SER A 41 17.61 8.84 0.26
C SER A 41 16.17 8.65 0.72
N LEU A 42 15.28 9.60 0.36
CA LEU A 42 13.85 9.46 0.60
C LEU A 42 13.26 8.31 -0.23
N LEU A 43 13.60 8.24 -1.53
CA LEU A 43 13.12 7.19 -2.42
C LEU A 43 13.52 5.79 -1.95
N ARG A 44 14.76 5.62 -1.46
CA ARG A 44 15.23 4.34 -0.89
C ARG A 44 14.38 3.92 0.31
N LEU A 45 14.12 4.82 1.25
CA LEU A 45 13.30 4.50 2.42
C LEU A 45 11.86 4.19 2.03
N VAL A 46 11.23 5.04 1.20
CA VAL A 46 9.87 4.82 0.73
C VAL A 46 9.76 3.50 -0.03
N GLY A 47 10.72 3.20 -0.91
CA GLY A 47 10.80 1.93 -1.62
C GLY A 47 10.89 0.73 -0.68
N ALA A 48 11.76 0.79 0.34
CA ALA A 48 11.87 -0.26 1.35
C ALA A 48 10.53 -0.48 2.09
N ILE A 49 9.86 0.59 2.53
CA ILE A 49 8.57 0.48 3.21
C ILE A 49 7.49 -0.15 2.31
N LEU A 50 7.46 0.21 1.03
CA LEU A 50 6.51 -0.37 0.07
C LEU A 50 6.81 -1.85 -0.21
N MET A 51 8.08 -2.24 -0.23
CA MET A 51 8.48 -3.65 -0.34
C MET A 51 8.00 -4.46 0.87
N ASP A 52 8.19 -3.95 2.09
CA ASP A 52 7.69 -4.59 3.32
C ASP A 52 6.16 -4.80 3.26
N ILE A 53 5.41 -3.75 2.91
CA ILE A 53 3.94 -3.81 2.80
C ILE A 53 3.51 -4.84 1.75
N ASN A 54 4.22 -4.88 0.61
CA ASN A 54 3.94 -5.85 -0.43
C ASN A 54 4.21 -7.27 0.04
N GLU A 55 5.32 -7.52 0.74
CA GLU A 55 5.65 -8.82 1.30
C GLU A 55 4.59 -9.28 2.31
N GLU A 56 4.12 -8.41 3.20
CA GLU A 56 3.02 -8.71 4.12
C GLU A 56 1.73 -9.10 3.39
N TRP A 57 1.43 -8.46 2.26
CA TRP A 57 0.22 -8.76 1.49
C TRP A 57 0.34 -10.06 0.71
N VAL A 58 1.52 -10.38 0.19
CA VAL A 58 1.79 -11.62 -0.55
C VAL A 58 1.80 -12.83 0.39
N THR A 59 2.46 -12.70 1.54
CA THR A 59 2.64 -13.81 2.50
C THR A 59 1.48 -13.95 3.48
N GLY A 60 0.77 -12.86 3.76
CA GLY A 60 -0.32 -12.80 4.73
C GLY A 60 -1.69 -12.62 4.09
N LYS A 61 -2.49 -11.71 4.65
CA LYS A 61 -3.88 -11.49 4.22
C LYS A 61 -3.93 -10.51 3.05
N ARG A 62 -4.00 -11.05 1.84
CA ARG A 62 -4.13 -10.27 0.60
C ARG A 62 -5.26 -9.23 0.68
N TYR A 63 -4.93 -7.99 0.27
CA TYR A 63 -5.92 -6.92 0.21
C TYR A 63 -6.93 -7.09 -0.92
N LEU A 64 -6.57 -7.74 -2.03
CA LEU A 64 -7.48 -8.20 -3.08
C LEU A 64 -6.98 -9.54 -3.60
N THR A 65 -7.86 -10.54 -3.67
CA THR A 65 -7.55 -11.84 -4.25
C THR A 65 -8.02 -11.84 -5.68
N MET A 66 -7.09 -11.80 -6.64
CA MET A 66 -7.42 -11.71 -8.07
C MET A 66 -7.50 -13.08 -8.76
N GLU A 67 -7.45 -14.17 -8.01
CA GLU A 67 -7.64 -15.53 -8.53
C GLU A 67 -9.06 -15.66 -9.10
N ARG A 68 -9.16 -16.20 -10.32
CA ARG A 68 -10.45 -16.55 -10.92
C ARG A 68 -11.01 -17.74 -10.13
N GLU A 69 -12.20 -17.58 -9.56
CA GLU A 69 -13.08 -18.72 -9.23
C GLU A 69 -13.42 -19.50 -10.51
#